data_AF-A0A9J5WRA5-F1
#
_entry.id   AF-A0A9J5WRA5-F1
#
_cell.length_a   1.000
_cell.length_b   1.000
_cell.length_c   1.000
_cell.angle_alpha   90.00
_cell.angle_beta   90.00
_cell.angle_gamma   90.00
#
_symmetry.space_group_name_H-M   'P 1'
#
loop_
_entity.id
_entity.type
_entity.pdbx_description
1 polymer ?
#
loop_
_entity_poly.entity_id
_entity_poly.type
_entity_poly.pdbx_seq_one_letter_code
_entity_poly.pdbx_strand_id
1 'polypeptide(L)' 'MATVAQVWTPQGWDLIFRRALNDWEISRVAGLLQVLNPFPGVTEGPDSPIWKLHNKGSFTVSEILLLLLEYEIITGE' A
#
# COMPACT_ATOMS: atom_id res chain seq x y z
N MET A 1 -3.08 17.51 -6.99
CA MET A 1 -2.49 16.16 -6.92
C MET A 1 -1.46 16.20 -5.80
N ALA A 2 -1.57 15.32 -4.81
CA ALA A 2 -0.61 15.24 -3.71
C ALA A 2 0.48 14.22 -4.04
N THR A 3 1.73 14.51 -3.70
CA THR A 3 2.85 13.57 -3.83
C THR A 3 2.92 12.65 -2.62
N VAL A 4 3.63 11.52 -2.74
CA VAL A 4 3.87 10.60 -1.61
C VAL A 4 4.49 11.33 -0.40
N ALA A 5 5.38 12.29 -0.65
CA ALA A 5 5.98 13.12 0.39
C ALA A 5 4.98 14.01 1.14
N GLN A 6 3.86 14.38 0.49
CA GLN A 6 2.84 15.24 1.09
C GLN A 6 1.81 14.46 1.91
N VAL A 7 1.61 13.17 1.61
CA VAL A 7 0.64 12.30 2.30
C VAL A 7 1.28 11.41 3.36
N TRP A 8 2.60 11.39 3.47
CA TRP A 8 3.32 10.69 4.53
C TRP A 8 3.84 11.68 5.56
N THR A 9 3.61 11.38 6.84
CA THR A 9 4.11 12.13 7.99
C THR A 9 4.83 11.20 8.95
N PRO A 10 5.67 11.71 9.87
CA PRO A 10 6.24 10.90 10.95
C PRO A 10 5.18 10.22 11.84
N GLN A 11 3.95 10.71 11.83
CA GLN A 11 2.80 10.15 12.54
C GLN A 11 2.07 9.05 11.74
N GLY A 12 2.39 8.88 10.46
CA GLY A 12 1.80 7.87 9.57
C GLY A 12 1.30 8.44 8.24
N TRP A 13 0.51 7.62 7.55
CA TRP A 13 -0.07 7.93 6.24
C TRP A 13 -1.40 8.69 6.37
N ASP A 14 -1.48 9.88 5.78
CA ASP A 14 -2.68 10.70 5.67
C ASP A 14 -3.39 10.44 4.32
N LEU A 15 -4.17 9.37 4.26
CA LEU A 15 -4.85 8.91 3.05
C LEU A 15 -6.25 9.52 2.93
N ILE A 16 -6.52 10.14 1.78
CA ILE A 16 -7.85 10.68 1.45
C ILE A 16 -8.54 9.73 0.47
N PHE A 17 -9.68 9.17 0.89
CA PHE A 17 -10.51 8.31 0.04
C PHE A 17 -11.55 9.13 -0.73
N ARG A 18 -11.84 8.74 -1.97
CA ARG A 18 -12.84 9.43 -2.83
C ARG A 18 -14.29 9.23 -2.37
N ARG A 19 -14.53 8.28 -1.46
CA ARG A 19 -15.84 7.99 -0.87
C ARG A 19 -15.65 7.43 0.53
N ALA A 20 -16.74 7.40 1.29
CA ALA A 20 -16.79 6.67 2.55
C ALA A 20 -16.49 5.18 2.33
N LEU A 21 -15.76 4.61 3.29
CA LEU A 21 -15.47 3.18 3.33
C LEU A 21 -16.69 2.45 3.88
N ASN A 22 -17.02 1.31 3.30
CA ASN A 22 -17.97 0.39 3.91
C ASN A 22 -17.26 -0.44 5.00
N ASP A 23 -18.03 -0.98 5.95
CA ASP A 23 -17.49 -1.77 7.05
C ASP A 23 -16.64 -2.96 6.56
N TRP A 24 -17.03 -3.60 5.46
CA TRP A 24 -16.29 -4.72 4.86
C TRP A 24 -14.97 -4.31 4.18
N GLU A 25 -14.76 -3.02 3.90
CA GLU A 25 -13.52 -2.50 3.30
C GLU A 25 -12.50 -2.11 4.38
N ILE A 26 -12.95 -1.92 5.62
CA ILE A 26 -12.10 -1.46 6.72
C ILE A 26 -10.97 -2.45 6.99
N SER A 27 -11.24 -3.76 6.98
CA SER A 27 -10.21 -4.79 7.19
C SER A 27 -9.14 -4.76 6.10
N ARG A 28 -9.54 -4.56 4.83
CA ARG A 28 -8.64 -4.45 3.69
C ARG A 28 -7.78 -3.19 3.77
N VAL A 29 -8.38 -2.06 4.14
CA VAL A 29 -7.65 -0.79 4.35
C VAL A 29 -6.68 -0.91 5.53
N ALA A 30 -7.07 -1.60 6.61
CA ALA A 30 -6.17 -1.87 7.72
C ALA A 30 -4.96 -2.72 7.29
N GLY A 31 -5.17 -3.76 6.47
CA GLY A 31 -4.09 -4.56 5.89
C GLY A 31 -3.17 -3.73 4.98
N LEU A 32 -3.74 -2.87 4.14
CA LEU A 32 -2.95 -1.94 3.32
C LEU A 32 -2.09 -1.01 4.19
N LEU A 33 -2.67 -0.42 5.25
CA LEU A 33 -1.94 0.45 6.16
C LEU A 33 -0.81 -0.30 6.89
N GLN A 34 -1.01 -1.57 7.25
CA GLN A 34 0.07 -2.40 7.82
C GLN A 34 1.23 -2.61 6.86
N VAL A 35 0.96 -2.81 5.56
CA VAL A 35 2.00 -2.94 4.53
C VAL A 35 2.71 -1.60 4.29
N LEU A 36 2.00 -0.49 4.41
CA LEU A 36 2.52 0.86 4.24
C LEU A 36 3.32 1.37 5.45
N ASN A 37 3.02 0.91 6.66
CA ASN A 37 3.59 1.43 7.91
C ASN A 37 5.13 1.35 8.02
N PRO A 38 5.80 0.29 7.52
CA PRO A 38 7.27 0.20 7.51
C PRO A 38 7.97 1.21 6.60
N PHE A 39 7.22 2.05 5.87
CA PHE A 39 7.79 3.07 5.00
C PHE A 39 8.59 4.11 5.82
N PRO A 40 9.90 4.23 5.61
CA PRO A 40 10.78 5.07 6.43
C PRO A 40 10.69 6.57 6.10
N GLY A 41 9.81 6.94 5.17
CA GLY A 41 9.71 8.29 4.62
C GLY A 41 10.36 8.44 3.25
N VAL A 42 10.24 9.65 2.70
CA VAL A 42 10.89 10.01 1.43
C VAL A 42 12.30 10.48 1.74
N THR A 43 13.30 9.68 1.38
CA THR A 43 14.72 10.08 1.41
C THR A 43 15.02 11.02 0.24
N GLU A 44 15.86 12.03 0.41
CA GLU A 44 16.30 12.97 -0.64
C GLU A 44 17.19 12.33 -1.74
N GLY A 45 17.20 11.00 -1.84
CA GLY A 45 17.97 10.23 -2.83
C GLY A 45 17.19 9.96 -4.12
N PRO A 46 17.84 9.40 -5.16
CA PRO A 46 17.17 9.02 -6.39
C PRO A 46 16.04 8.02 -6.10
N ASP A 47 14.88 8.24 -6.74
CA ASP A 47 13.69 7.39 -6.61
C ASP A 47 14.07 5.93 -6.79
N SER A 48 14.08 5.20 -5.68
CA SER A 48 14.42 3.80 -5.62
C SER A 48 13.16 3.03 -5.25
N PRO A 49 12.82 1.92 -5.91
CA PRO A 49 11.62 1.15 -5.58
C PRO A 49 11.71 0.63 -4.14
N ILE A 50 10.87 1.17 -3.26
CA ILE A 50 10.83 0.84 -1.82
C ILE A 50 10.06 -0.48 -1.61
N TRP A 51 9.20 -0.86 -2.54
CA TRP A 51 8.42 -2.08 -2.51
C TRP A 51 9.22 -3.26 -3.06
N LYS A 52 10.04 -3.87 -2.19
CA LYS A 52 10.72 -5.14 -2.46
C LYS A 52 9.81 -6.33 -2.15
N LEU A 53 8.62 -6.38 -2.75
CA LEU A 53 7.74 -7.55 -2.64
C LEU A 53 8.33 -8.77 -3.41
N HIS A 54 9.21 -8.49 -4.39
CA HIS A 54 10.02 -9.45 -5.12
C HIS A 54 11.38 -8.83 -5.47
N ASN A 55 12.43 -9.65 -5.64
CA ASN A 55 13.82 -9.23 -5.93
C ASN A 55 14.00 -8.40 -7.23
N LYS A 56 12.94 -8.19 -8.00
CA LYS A 56 12.97 -7.42 -9.27
C LYS A 56 12.31 -6.04 -9.19
N GLY A 57 11.57 -5.72 -8.12
CA GLY A 57 11.01 -4.38 -7.89
C GLY A 57 10.03 -3.86 -8.96
N SER A 58 9.60 -4.69 -9.90
CA SER A 58 8.65 -4.36 -10.97
C SER A 58 7.42 -5.25 -10.88
N PHE A 59 6.24 -4.66 -10.98
CA PHE A 59 4.98 -5.39 -10.98
C PHE A 59 4.08 -4.89 -12.12
N THR A 60 3.41 -5.81 -12.77
CA THR A 60 2.28 -5.55 -13.65
C THR A 60 0.99 -5.48 -12.82
N VAL A 61 -0.01 -4.77 -13.32
CA VAL A 61 -1.34 -4.69 -12.69
C VAL A 61 -1.92 -6.10 -12.47
N SER A 62 -1.63 -7.02 -13.38
CA SER A 62 -2.02 -8.44 -13.27
C SER A 62 -1.37 -9.14 -12.07
N GLU A 63 -0.09 -8.91 -11.80
CA GLU A 63 0.62 -9.53 -10.66
C GLU A 63 0.11 -9.00 -9.32
N ILE A 64 -0.16 -7.69 -9.23
CA ILE A 64 -0.77 -7.09 -8.03
C ILE A 64 -2.18 -7.66 -7.79
N LEU A 65 -2.97 -7.80 -8.85
CA LEU A 65 -4.31 -8.37 -8.75
C LEU A 65 -4.27 -9.85 -8.34
N LEU A 66 -3.33 -10.62 -8.89
CA LEU A 66 -3.18 -12.04 -8.54
C LEU A 66 -2.83 -12.22 -7.06
N LEU A 67 -1.95 -11.36 -6.52
CA LEU A 67 -1.57 -11.40 -5.11
C LEU A 67 -2.72 -11.01 -4.17
N LEU A 68 -3.54 -10.03 -4.57
CA LEU A 68 -4.74 -9.67 -3.82
C LEU A 68 -5.76 -10.82 -3.81
N LEU A 69 -5.87 -11.55 -4.93
CA LEU A 69 -6.72 -12.74 -5.04
C LEU A 69 -6.16 -13.94 -4.25
N GLU A 70 -4.84 -14.18 -4.29
CA GLU A 70 -4.20 -15.24 -3.50
C GLU A 70 -4.35 -14.99 -1.99
N TYR A 71 -4.23 -13.74 -1.54
CA TYR A 71 -4.50 -13.38 -0.16
C TYR A 71 -5.96 -13.69 0.23
N GLU A 72 -6.92 -13.36 -0.63
CA GLU A 72 -8.35 -13.64 -0.42
C GLU A 72 -8.66 -15.15 -0.37
N ILE A 73 -7.93 -15.97 -1.14
CA ILE A 73 -8.06 -17.45 -1.12
C ILE A 73 -7.45 -18.06 0.16
N ILE A 74 -6.34 -17.50 0.67
CA ILE A 74 -5.62 -18.03 1.82
C ILE A 74 -6.28 -17.64 3.15
N THR A 75 -6.92 -16.47 3.22
CA THR A 75 -7.61 -15.99 4.43
C THR A 75 -9.09 -16.36 4.49
N GLY A 76 -9.53 -17.32 3.68
CA GLY A 76 -10.94 -17.69 3.49
C GLY A 76 -11.79 -17.68 4.76
N GLU A 77 -12.68 -16.68 4.82
CA GLU A 77 -14.06 -16.89 5.28
C GLU A 77 -14.86 -17.59 4.19
#